data_AF-A0AAU8TZF0-F1
#
_entry.id   AF-A0AAU8TZF0-F1
#
_cell.length_a   1.000
_cell.length_b   1.000
_cell.length_c   1.000
_cell.angle_alpha   90.00
_cell.angle_beta   90.00
_cell.angle_gamma   90.00
#
_symmetry.space_group_name_H-M   'P 1'
#
loop_
_entity.id
_entity.type
_entity.pdbx_description
1 polymer ?
#
loop_
_entity_poly.entity_id
_entity_poly.type
_entity_poly.pdbx_seq_one_letter_code
_entity_poly.pdbx_strand_id
1 'polypeptide(L)'
;MKENAIYIPNFNICVKDFYIENGKFYYIDFVSKDYKVSLIKFPNEFYSNFIYDTNLKICYMNKNNYIPNLGIYDYQFNFLMGLTAILIAFSFLIGLVIVGATR
;
A
#
# COMPACT_ATOMS: atom_id res chain seq x y z
N MET A 1 2.81 -12.56 15.15
CA MET A 1 3.73 -11.80 14.26
C MET A 1 2.85 -11.08 13.24
N LYS A 2 3.20 -9.87 12.80
CA LYS A 2 2.35 -9.11 11.86
C LYS A 2 2.98 -9.16 10.47
N GLU A 3 2.23 -9.63 9.49
CA GLU A 3 2.68 -9.70 8.09
C GLU A 3 1.74 -8.90 7.19
N ASN A 4 2.27 -8.34 6.11
CA ASN A 4 1.46 -7.70 5.09
C ASN A 4 0.61 -8.77 4.38
N ALA A 5 -0.64 -8.40 4.09
CA ALA A 5 -1.62 -9.26 3.49
C ALA A 5 -2.39 -8.55 2.39
N ILE A 6 -2.92 -9.35 1.48
CA ILE A 6 -3.82 -8.92 0.42
C ILE A 6 -5.20 -9.47 0.79
N TYR A 7 -6.19 -8.59 0.91
CA TYR A 7 -7.56 -8.99 1.18
C TYR A 7 -8.35 -9.14 -0.10
N ILE A 8 -9.07 -10.25 -0.21
CA ILE A 8 -9.88 -10.59 -1.37
C ILE A 8 -11.34 -10.65 -0.91
N PRO A 9 -12.15 -9.60 -1.19
CA PRO A 9 -13.50 -9.44 -0.64
C PRO A 9 -14.43 -10.54 -1.15
N ASN A 10 -14.32 -10.93 -2.43
CA ASN A 10 -15.16 -11.96 -3.06
C ASN A 10 -15.12 -13.31 -2.34
N PHE A 11 -14.01 -13.60 -1.65
CA PHE A 11 -13.80 -14.84 -0.92
C PHE A 11 -13.69 -14.63 0.59
N ASN A 12 -13.72 -13.37 1.04
CA ASN A 12 -13.45 -12.98 2.43
C ASN A 12 -12.18 -13.61 3.01
N ILE A 13 -11.13 -13.73 2.19
CA ILE A 13 -9.85 -14.32 2.58
C ILE A 13 -8.74 -13.27 2.56
N CYS A 14 -7.75 -13.47 3.44
CA CYS A 14 -6.47 -12.78 3.35
C CYS A 14 -5.39 -13.75 2.91
N VAL A 15 -4.65 -13.34 1.89
CA VAL A 15 -3.59 -14.13 1.28
C VAL A 15 -2.27 -13.37 1.40
N LYS A 16 -1.19 -14.12 1.48
CA LYS A 16 0.17 -13.56 1.54
C LYS A 16 0.67 -13.18 0.15
N ASP A 17 0.37 -14.03 -0.82
CA ASP A 17 0.72 -13.85 -2.22
C ASP A 17 -0.28 -14.60 -3.10
N PHE A 18 -0.41 -14.18 -4.34
CA PHE A 18 -1.25 -14.84 -5.32
C PHE A 18 -0.69 -14.70 -6.73
N TYR A 19 -1.04 -15.67 -7.57
CA TYR A 19 -0.83 -15.56 -9.00
C TYR A 19 -2.01 -16.13 -9.76
N ILE A 20 -2.03 -15.82 -11.04
CA ILE A 20 -3.07 -16.22 -11.97
C ILE A 20 -2.39 -16.96 -13.10
N GLU A 21 -2.86 -18.16 -13.39
CA GLU A 21 -2.40 -18.95 -14.53
C GLU A 21 -3.58 -19.70 -15.15
N ASN A 22 -3.69 -19.67 -16.49
CA ASN A 22 -4.74 -20.38 -17.23
C ASN A 22 -6.17 -20.14 -16.71
N GLY A 23 -6.47 -18.91 -16.30
CA GLY A 23 -7.79 -18.54 -15.78
C GLY A 23 -8.08 -19.05 -14.36
N LYS A 24 -7.10 -19.66 -13.68
CA LYS A 24 -7.20 -20.15 -12.31
C LYS A 24 -6.47 -19.23 -11.35
N PHE A 25 -7.04 -19.09 -10.16
CA PHE A 25 -6.49 -18.29 -9.08
C PHE A 25 -5.74 -19.19 -8.10
N TYR A 26 -4.46 -18.88 -7.91
CA TYR A 26 -3.57 -19.57 -6.99
C TYR A 26 -3.16 -18.60 -5.89
N TYR A 27 -3.24 -19.04 -4.63
CA TYR A 27 -2.87 -18.19 -3.50
C TYR A 27 -2.11 -18.95 -2.44
N ILE A 28 -1.25 -18.25 -1.72
CA ILE A 28 -0.55 -18.76 -0.55
C ILE A 28 -1.16 -18.09 0.68
N ASP A 29 -1.47 -18.90 1.70
CA ASP A 29 -1.96 -18.37 2.98
C ASP A 29 -0.80 -18.22 3.99
N PHE A 30 -1.13 -17.84 5.22
CA PHE A 30 -0.15 -17.62 6.28
C PHE A 30 0.17 -18.90 7.08
N VAL A 31 -0.40 -20.04 6.71
CA VAL A 31 -0.29 -21.32 7.46
C VAL A 31 0.45 -22.38 6.66
N SER A 32 0.13 -22.50 5.38
CA SER A 32 0.69 -23.42 4.41
C SER A 32 1.73 -22.69 3.55
N LYS A 33 2.88 -23.35 3.32
CA LYS A 33 3.93 -22.84 2.42
C LYS A 33 3.67 -23.16 0.94
N ASP A 34 2.56 -23.83 0.64
CA ASP A 34 2.23 -24.26 -0.71
C ASP A 34 1.04 -23.47 -1.26
N TYR A 35 1.07 -23.22 -2.57
CA TYR A 35 -0.01 -22.54 -3.27
C TYR A 35 -1.27 -23.41 -3.32
N LYS A 36 -2.38 -22.85 -2.86
CA LYS A 36 -3.72 -23.44 -2.91
C LYS A 36 -4.44 -22.95 -4.16
N VAL A 37 -5.17 -23.86 -4.81
CA VAL A 37 -5.98 -23.55 -5.99
C VAL A 37 -7.40 -23.19 -5.54
N SER A 38 -7.89 -22.00 -5.90
CA SER A 38 -9.31 -21.68 -5.84
C SER A 38 -9.96 -22.00 -7.17
N LEU A 39 -10.95 -22.90 -7.18
CA LEU A 39 -11.54 -23.45 -8.40
C LEU A 39 -12.84 -22.75 -8.86
N ILE A 40 -13.32 -21.70 -8.18
CA ILE A 40 -14.75 -21.36 -8.27
C ILE A 40 -15.04 -20.01 -8.93
N LYS A 41 -14.13 -19.03 -8.89
CA LYS A 41 -14.28 -17.74 -9.57
C LYS A 41 -13.00 -16.92 -9.51
N PHE A 42 -12.83 -16.04 -10.50
CA PHE A 42 -11.79 -15.04 -10.46
C PHE A 42 -12.15 -13.93 -9.46
N PRO A 43 -11.24 -13.50 -8.59
CA PRO A 43 -11.49 -12.31 -7.78
C PRO A 43 -11.46 -11.07 -8.68
N ASN A 44 -12.52 -10.26 -8.64
CA ASN A 44 -12.58 -9.01 -9.40
C ASN A 44 -11.82 -7.87 -8.69
N GLU A 45 -11.61 -7.99 -7.38
CA GLU A 45 -11.06 -6.93 -6.54
C GLU A 45 -9.98 -7.49 -5.60
N PHE A 46 -8.90 -6.74 -5.46
CA PHE A 46 -7.78 -7.03 -4.57
C PHE A 46 -7.48 -5.76 -3.77
N TYR A 47 -7.57 -5.86 -2.44
CA TYR A 47 -7.20 -4.77 -1.57
C TYR A 47 -5.82 -5.05 -0.98
N SER A 48 -4.83 -4.30 -1.44
CA SER A 48 -3.56 -4.14 -0.74
C SER A 48 -3.80 -3.30 0.53
N ASN A 49 -2.86 -3.34 1.48
CA ASN A 49 -2.93 -2.64 2.77
C ASN A 49 -3.75 -3.32 3.88
N PHE A 50 -3.75 -4.65 3.90
CA PHE A 50 -4.18 -5.43 5.06
C PHE A 50 -2.98 -5.96 5.83
N ILE A 51 -3.14 -6.11 7.14
CA ILE A 51 -2.20 -6.83 8.00
C ILE A 51 -2.88 -8.09 8.49
N TYR A 52 -2.18 -9.21 8.34
CA TYR A 52 -2.55 -10.46 8.99
C TYR A 52 -1.76 -10.61 10.29
N ASP A 53 -2.47 -10.71 11.42
CA ASP A 53 -1.86 -11.03 12.70
C ASP A 53 -1.88 -12.55 12.90
N THR A 54 -0.72 -13.20 12.76
CA THR A 54 -0.61 -14.65 12.89
C THR A 54 -0.94 -15.16 14.29
N ASN A 55 -0.86 -14.32 15.33
CA ASN A 55 -1.17 -14.72 16.70
C ASN A 55 -2.69 -14.79 16.91
N LEU A 56 -3.40 -13.79 16.38
CA LEU A 56 -4.85 -13.65 16.54
C LEU A 56 -5.64 -14.28 15.38
N LYS A 57 -4.96 -14.67 14.29
CA LYS A 57 -5.56 -15.17 13.04
C LYS A 57 -6.59 -14.21 12.44
N ILE A 58 -6.41 -12.92 12.68
CA ILE A 58 -7.27 -11.86 12.16
C ILE A 58 -6.58 -11.13 11.03
N CYS A 59 -7.37 -10.73 10.05
CA CYS A 59 -6.93 -9.82 9.00
C CYS A 59 -7.67 -8.49 9.14
N TYR A 60 -6.93 -7.39 9.22
CA TYR A 60 -7.52 -6.07 9.33
C TYR A 60 -6.81 -5.09 8.42
N MET A 61 -7.58 -4.11 7.93
CA MET A 61 -7.03 -3.03 7.15
C MET A 61 -6.03 -2.26 8.01
N ASN A 62 -4.82 -2.05 7.49
CA ASN A 62 -3.81 -1.26 8.16
C ASN A 62 -4.19 0.22 8.07
N LYS A 63 -4.98 0.67 9.05
CA LYS A 63 -5.46 2.06 9.15
C LYS A 63 -4.36 3.08 9.47
N ASN A 64 -3.18 2.62 9.88
CA ASN A 64 -2.19 3.50 10.49
C ASN A 64 -1.22 4.16 9.49
N ASN A 65 -1.18 3.71 8.23
CA ASN A 65 -0.16 4.16 7.28
C ASN A 65 -0.70 4.54 5.89
N TYR A 66 -2.02 4.53 5.66
CA TYR A 66 -2.61 4.73 4.33
C TYR A 66 -3.70 5.78 4.40
N ILE A 67 -3.58 6.81 3.58
CA ILE A 67 -4.60 7.86 3.46
C ILE A 67 -5.56 7.43 2.35
N PRO A 68 -6.74 6.89 2.68
CA PRO A 68 -7.59 6.21 1.70
C PRO A 68 -8.14 7.14 0.63
N ASN A 69 -8.32 8.43 0.96
CA ASN A 69 -8.81 9.44 0.02
C ASN A 69 -7.78 9.86 -1.03
N LEU A 70 -6.49 9.61 -0.79
CA LEU A 70 -5.40 10.02 -1.67
C LEU A 70 -4.69 8.84 -2.34
N GLY A 71 -5.00 7.60 -1.93
CA GLY A 71 -4.38 6.41 -2.51
C GLY A 71 -2.89 6.25 -2.20
N ILE A 72 -2.39 6.97 -1.20
CA ILE A 72 -0.96 7.05 -0.85
C ILE A 72 -0.73 6.70 0.62
N TYR A 73 0.47 6.23 0.91
CA TYR A 73 0.88 5.97 2.28
C TYR A 73 1.32 7.24 3.01
N ASP A 74 1.17 7.29 4.33
CA ASP A 74 1.54 8.45 5.16
C ASP A 74 3.02 8.84 5.02
N TYR A 75 3.92 7.87 4.88
CA TYR A 75 5.34 8.17 4.63
C TYR A 75 5.57 8.82 3.25
N GLN A 76 4.79 8.43 2.23
CA GLN A 76 4.85 9.04 0.91
C GLN A 76 4.28 10.46 0.94
N PHE A 77 3.21 10.66 1.69
CA PHE A 77 2.62 11.98 1.90
C PHE A 77 3.58 12.92 2.63
N ASN A 78 4.22 12.45 3.71
CA ASN A 78 5.21 13.22 4.46
C ASN A 78 6.44 13.54 3.61
N PHE A 79 6.90 12.60 2.79
CA PHE A 79 7.97 12.83 1.83
C PHE A 79 7.59 13.92 0.81
N LEU A 80 6.38 13.83 0.25
CA LEU A 80 5.89 14.80 -0.73
C LEU A 80 5.77 16.20 -0.12
N MET A 81 5.21 16.32 1.09
CA MET A 81 5.17 17.60 1.82
C MET A 81 6.57 18.16 2.04
N GLY A 82 7.52 17.33 2.47
CA GLY A 82 8.91 17.74 2.67
C GLY A 82 9.55 18.28 1.38
N LEU A 83 9.37 17.57 0.27
CA LEU A 83 9.87 17.99 -1.04
C LEU A 83 9.26 19.34 -1.48
N THR A 84 7.94 19.51 -1.30
CA THR A 84 7.27 20.78 -1.64
C THR A 84 7.77 21.95 -0.79
N ALA A 85 8.01 21.75 0.50
CA ALA A 85 8.54 22.80 1.37
C ALA A 85 9.94 23.25 0.92
N ILE A 86 10.80 22.31 0.55
CA ILE A 86 12.15 22.59 0.03
C ILE A 86 12.05 23.40 -1.27
N LEU A 87 11.19 23.00 -2.21
CA LEU A 87 11.01 23.70 -3.48
C LEU A 87 10.52 25.14 -3.28
N ILE A 88 9.57 25.35 -2.37
CA ILE A 88 9.07 26.69 -2.01
C ILE A 88 10.21 27.51 -1.41
N ALA A 89 10.95 26.98 -0.45
CA ALA A 89 12.06 27.68 0.19
C ALA A 89 13.14 28.11 -0.81
N PHE A 90 13.54 27.23 -1.73
CA PHE A 90 14.49 27.56 -2.80
C PHE A 90 13.94 28.62 -3.75
N SER A 91 12.66 28.57 -4.09
CA SER A 91 12.02 29.57 -4.95
C SER A 91 12.06 30.97 -4.33
N PHE A 92 11.78 31.07 -3.03
CA PHE A 92 11.92 32.34 -2.28
C PHE A 92 13.37 32.82 -2.22
N LEU A 93 14.32 31.91 -1.96
CA LEU A 93 15.74 32.24 -1.85
C LEU A 93 16.30 32.77 -3.18
N ILE A 94 15.96 32.13 -4.30
CA ILE A 94 16.30 32.62 -5.65
C ILE A 94 15.68 33.99 -5.90
N GLY A 95 14.39 34.17 -5.59
CA GLY A 95 13.71 35.46 -5.73
C GLY A 95 14.41 36.57 -4.93
N LEU A 96 14.78 36.30 -3.68
CA LEU A 96 15.51 37.24 -2.83
C LEU A 96 16.90 37.57 -3.37
N VAL A 97 17.64 36.58 -3.89
CA VAL A 97 18.96 36.80 -4.50
C VAL A 97 18.84 37.66 -5.75
N ILE A 98 17.87 37.40 -6.63
CA ILE A 98 17.68 38.18 -7.86
C ILE A 98 17.28 39.62 -7.53
N VAL A 99 16.33 39.83 -6.63
CA VAL A 99 15.89 41.18 -6.20
C VAL A 99 17.00 41.91 -5.44
N GLY A 100 17.79 41.19 -4.64
CA GLY A 100 18.94 41.74 -3.92
C GLY A 100 20.11 42.09 -4.83
N ALA A 101 20.31 41.35 -5.94
CA ALA A 101 21.37 41.59 -6.91
C ALA A 101 21.02 42.65 -7.97
N THR A 102 19.74 43.00 -8.11
CA THR A 102 19.25 44.03 -9.05
C THR A 102 19.04 45.40 -8.38
N ARG A 103 19.41 45.54 -7.10
CA ARG A 103 19.49 46.79 -6.35
C ARG A 103 20.93 47.25 -6.21
#